data_AF-A0A2R5ERX8-F1
#
_entry.id   AF-A0A2R5ERX8-F1
#
_cell.length_a   1.000
_cell.length_b   1.000
_cell.length_c   1.000
_cell.angle_alpha   90.00
_cell.angle_beta   90.00
_cell.angle_gamma   90.00
#
_symmetry.space_group_name_H-M   'P 1'
#
loop_
_entity.id
_entity.type
_entity.pdbx_description
1 polymer ?
#
loop_
_entity_poly.entity_id
_entity_poly.type
_entity_poly.pdbx_seq_one_letter_code
_entity_poly.pdbx_strand_id
1 'polypeptide(L)'
;MNSKKNKILKYLVFILIALTILSSCEGNDMNSEKGFNNLSKLIEQKNFDDLSLTIYFISPSILTRAPLSVDDLINFDDVKNIVISGSDLEEHMDLFEQITKVDLIPVKIKSRVNARLYYFFEIEKKDKILDVAMWGKDSSVFINGLEVKGNSIFYDIVMPFLPTDEFKTYPYGIK
;
A
#
# COMPACT_ATOMS: atom_id res chain seq x y z
N MET A 1 -35.19 -42.02 -3.81
CA MET A 1 -34.57 -41.27 -2.68
C MET A 1 -33.26 -40.54 -3.03
N ASN A 2 -32.73 -40.64 -4.27
CA ASN A 2 -31.45 -40.01 -4.67
C ASN A 2 -31.56 -38.58 -5.25
N SER A 3 -32.73 -38.17 -5.75
CA SER A 3 -32.89 -36.83 -6.35
C SER A 3 -32.87 -35.69 -5.31
N LYS A 4 -33.46 -35.89 -4.12
CA LYS A 4 -33.45 -34.88 -3.03
C LYS A 4 -32.05 -34.65 -2.45
N LYS A 5 -31.25 -35.71 -2.27
CA LYS A 5 -29.86 -35.60 -1.77
C LYS A 5 -28.95 -34.82 -2.74
N ASN A 6 -29.10 -35.06 -4.04
CA ASN A 6 -28.33 -34.33 -5.07
C ASN A 6 -28.72 -32.84 -5.16
N LYS A 7 -29.98 -32.48 -4.88
CA LYS A 7 -30.41 -31.08 -4.80
C LYS A 7 -29.83 -30.38 -3.56
N ILE A 8 -29.89 -31.02 -2.39
CA ILE A 8 -29.32 -30.48 -1.14
C ILE A 8 -27.81 -30.28 -1.27
N LEU A 9 -27.09 -31.23 -1.87
CA LEU A 9 -25.65 -31.13 -2.09
C LEU A 9 -25.28 -29.95 -3.01
N LYS A 10 -26.06 -29.72 -4.08
CA LYS A 10 -25.85 -28.57 -4.97
C LYS A 10 -26.07 -27.23 -4.28
N TYR A 11 -27.09 -27.12 -3.43
CA TYR A 11 -27.32 -25.90 -2.65
C TYR A 11 -26.19 -25.64 -1.64
N LEU A 12 -25.68 -26.68 -0.98
CA LEU A 12 -24.53 -26.56 -0.07
C LEU A 12 -23.26 -26.08 -0.78
N VAL A 13 -22.96 -26.62 -1.97
CA VAL A 13 -21.82 -26.18 -2.78
C VAL A 13 -21.99 -24.73 -3.24
N PHE A 14 -23.20 -24.33 -3.65
CA PHE A 14 -23.47 -22.95 -4.07
C PHE A 14 -23.34 -21.95 -2.91
N ILE A 15 -23.79 -22.33 -1.71
CA ILE A 15 -23.62 -21.52 -0.49
C ILE A 15 -22.14 -21.41 -0.11
N LEU A 16 -21.37 -22.50 -0.19
CA LEU A 16 -19.92 -22.49 0.06
C LEU A 16 -19.18 -21.56 -0.92
N ILE A 17 -19.52 -21.61 -2.20
CA ILE A 17 -18.93 -20.71 -3.21
C ILE A 17 -19.31 -19.25 -2.92
N ALA A 18 -20.58 -18.98 -2.59
CA ALA A 18 -21.03 -17.62 -2.24
C ALA A 18 -20.32 -17.07 -0.98
N LEU A 19 -20.12 -17.90 0.04
CA LEU A 19 -19.39 -17.55 1.26
C LEU A 19 -17.91 -17.26 0.96
N THR A 20 -17.25 -18.04 0.10
CA THR A 20 -15.86 -17.76 -0.30
C THR A 20 -15.69 -16.45 -1.08
N ILE A 21 -16.69 -16.07 -1.87
CA ILE A 21 -16.67 -14.79 -2.61
C ILE A 21 -16.88 -13.62 -1.64
N LEU A 22 -17.81 -13.74 -0.69
CA LEU A 22 -18.10 -12.71 0.31
C LEU A 22 -16.93 -12.47 1.27
N SER A 23 -16.24 -13.52 1.74
CA SER A 23 -15.08 -13.37 2.63
C SER A 23 -13.84 -12.75 1.97
N SER A 24 -13.80 -12.69 0.63
CA SER A 24 -12.65 -12.11 -0.10
C SER A 24 -12.71 -10.59 -0.29
N CYS A 25 -13.86 -9.96 -0.01
CA CYS A 25 -14.07 -8.53 -0.24
C CYS A 25 -13.86 -7.64 1.01
N GLU A 26 -13.98 -8.17 2.23
CA GLU A 26 -14.07 -7.34 3.45
C GLU A 26 -12.75 -7.21 4.25
N GLY A 27 -11.76 -8.07 4.00
CA GLY A 27 -10.56 -8.16 4.86
C GLY A 27 -9.49 -7.08 4.64
N ASN A 28 -9.42 -6.46 3.45
CA ASN A 28 -8.34 -5.51 3.12
C ASN A 28 -8.64 -4.08 3.57
N ASP A 29 -9.92 -3.69 3.62
CA ASP A 29 -10.33 -2.34 4.02
C ASP A 29 -10.04 -2.10 5.51
N MET A 30 -10.40 -3.08 6.35
CA MET A 30 -10.14 -3.04 7.80
C MET A 30 -8.64 -2.95 8.14
N ASN A 31 -7.78 -3.61 7.36
CA ASN A 31 -6.33 -3.57 7.58
C ASN A 31 -5.74 -2.20 7.23
N SER A 32 -6.28 -1.53 6.22
CA SER A 32 -5.86 -0.18 5.83
C SER A 32 -6.23 0.84 6.90
N GLU A 33 -7.51 0.88 7.30
CA GLU A 33 -8.03 1.80 8.32
C GLU A 33 -7.29 1.64 9.67
N LYS A 34 -7.04 0.40 10.10
CA LYS A 34 -6.25 0.12 11.30
C LYS A 34 -4.83 0.68 11.21
N GLY A 35 -4.20 0.60 10.03
CA GLY A 35 -2.87 1.14 9.81
C GLY A 35 -2.81 2.66 9.97
N PHE A 36 -3.76 3.38 9.37
CA PHE A 36 -3.89 4.82 9.54
C PHE A 36 -4.20 5.23 10.98
N ASN A 37 -5.08 4.50 11.67
CA ASN A 37 -5.41 4.78 13.08
C ASN A 37 -4.19 4.58 13.99
N ASN A 38 -3.40 3.53 13.76
CA ASN A 38 -2.14 3.32 14.49
C ASN A 38 -1.15 4.45 14.23
N LEU A 39 -0.98 4.85 12.96
CA LEU A 39 -0.11 5.97 12.60
C LEU A 39 -0.60 7.28 13.25
N SER A 40 -1.89 7.60 13.15
CA SER A 40 -2.50 8.80 13.77
C SER A 40 -2.25 8.85 15.27
N LYS A 41 -2.39 7.71 15.97
CA LYS A 41 -2.15 7.64 17.40
C LYS A 41 -0.69 7.92 17.77
N LEU A 42 0.28 7.43 17.00
CA LEU A 42 1.70 7.73 17.22
C LEU A 42 1.99 9.22 17.02
N ILE A 43 1.39 9.80 15.98
CA ILE A 43 1.49 11.23 15.67
C ILE A 43 0.94 12.09 16.81
N GLU A 44 -0.25 11.77 17.31
CA GLU A 44 -0.88 12.47 18.45
C GLU A 44 -0.05 12.38 19.74
N GLN A 45 0.61 11.23 19.95
CA GLN A 45 1.45 10.99 21.12
C GLN A 45 2.85 11.59 21.00
N LYS A 46 3.22 12.11 19.82
CA LYS A 46 4.58 12.56 19.48
C LYS A 46 5.64 11.52 19.84
N ASN A 47 5.32 10.24 19.66
CA ASN A 47 6.20 9.14 19.98
C ASN A 47 6.77 8.56 18.68
N PHE A 48 7.90 9.12 18.23
CA PHE A 48 8.56 8.73 16.99
C PHE A 48 9.83 7.90 17.21
N ASP A 49 10.35 7.82 18.44
CA ASP A 49 11.61 7.12 18.74
C ASP A 49 11.63 5.68 18.21
N ASP A 50 10.47 5.03 18.21
CA ASP A 50 10.29 3.65 17.75
C ASP A 50 9.74 3.54 16.31
N LEU A 51 9.41 4.65 15.65
CA LEU A 51 8.88 4.69 14.29
C LEU A 51 10.02 4.77 13.27
N SER A 52 9.97 3.93 12.24
CA SER A 52 10.81 4.09 11.05
C SER A 52 9.98 4.04 9.77
N LEU A 53 10.45 4.76 8.76
CA LEU A 53 9.96 4.70 7.39
C LEU A 53 11.03 4.02 6.54
N THR A 54 10.67 2.93 5.89
CA THR A 54 11.53 2.28 4.90
C THR A 54 10.98 2.51 3.51
N ILE A 55 11.82 2.91 2.56
CA ILE A 55 11.46 3.23 1.18
C ILE A 55 12.31 2.39 0.23
N TYR A 56 11.65 1.61 -0.62
CA TYR A 56 12.23 0.88 -1.75
C TYR A 56 11.81 1.53 -3.05
N PHE A 57 12.75 1.76 -3.96
CA PHE A 57 12.44 2.35 -5.25
C PHE A 57 13.44 1.98 -6.34
N ILE A 58 12.98 2.03 -7.58
CA ILE A 58 13.84 1.99 -8.77
C ILE A 58 13.65 3.27 -9.58
N SER A 59 14.68 3.69 -10.31
CA SER A 59 14.58 4.86 -11.19
C SER A 59 13.43 4.65 -12.20
N PRO A 60 12.61 5.69 -12.48
CA PRO A 60 11.56 5.62 -13.50
C PRO A 60 12.09 5.27 -14.89
N SER A 61 13.37 5.54 -15.16
CA SER A 61 14.02 5.21 -16.44
C SER A 61 14.32 3.72 -16.62
N ILE A 62 14.22 2.91 -15.58
CA ILE A 62 14.46 1.47 -15.64
C ILE A 62 13.24 0.77 -16.27
N LEU A 63 13.46 0.09 -17.39
CA LEU A 63 12.41 -0.68 -18.06
C LEU A 63 12.27 -2.06 -17.42
N THR A 64 11.05 -2.45 -17.09
CA THR A 64 10.73 -3.78 -16.59
C THR A 64 10.00 -4.57 -17.67
N ARG A 65 10.28 -5.88 -17.78
CA ARG A 65 9.63 -6.75 -18.77
C ARG A 65 8.17 -7.04 -18.43
N ALA A 66 7.82 -6.88 -17.15
CA ALA A 66 6.48 -7.08 -16.63
C ALA A 66 6.23 -6.10 -15.46
N PRO A 67 4.97 -5.89 -15.06
CA PRO A 67 4.63 -5.25 -13.79
C PRO A 67 5.32 -5.94 -12.63
N LEU A 68 5.94 -5.17 -11.73
CA LEU A 68 6.57 -5.70 -10.52
C LEU A 68 5.54 -5.84 -9.39
N SER A 69 5.54 -6.97 -8.70
CA SER A 69 4.95 -7.04 -7.37
C SER A 69 5.85 -6.31 -6.34
N VAL A 70 5.37 -6.14 -5.11
CA VAL A 70 6.19 -5.58 -4.02
C VAL A 70 7.42 -6.45 -3.76
N ASP A 71 7.25 -7.77 -3.74
CA ASP A 71 8.36 -8.71 -3.52
C ASP A 71 9.36 -8.67 -4.69
N ASP A 72 8.87 -8.55 -5.94
CA ASP A 72 9.75 -8.41 -7.10
C ASP A 72 10.55 -7.11 -7.03
N LEU A 73 9.95 -6.01 -6.58
CA LEU A 73 10.64 -4.72 -6.41
C LEU A 73 11.74 -4.80 -5.35
N ILE A 74 11.43 -5.37 -4.17
CA ILE A 74 12.39 -5.48 -3.05
C ILE A 74 13.60 -6.33 -3.43
N ASN A 75 13.40 -7.33 -4.29
CA ASN A 75 14.46 -8.22 -4.76
C ASN A 75 15.03 -7.82 -6.13
N PHE A 76 14.68 -6.64 -6.65
CA PHE A 76 15.14 -6.18 -7.96
C PHE A 76 16.60 -5.73 -7.90
N ASP A 77 17.40 -6.08 -8.91
CA ASP A 77 18.86 -5.85 -8.91
C ASP A 77 19.24 -4.36 -8.70
N ASP A 78 18.49 -3.44 -9.30
CA ASP A 78 18.75 -1.99 -9.24
C ASP A 78 17.94 -1.26 -8.15
N VAL A 79 17.32 -1.99 -7.22
CA VAL A 79 16.52 -1.37 -6.15
C VAL A 79 17.41 -0.56 -5.20
N LYS A 80 16.94 0.63 -4.88
CA LYS A 80 17.49 1.47 -3.82
C LYS A 80 16.60 1.39 -2.59
N ASN A 81 17.22 1.34 -1.43
CA ASN A 81 16.55 1.31 -0.13
C ASN A 81 17.04 2.51 0.71
N ILE A 82 16.11 3.21 1.34
CA ILE A 82 16.37 4.23 2.36
C ILE A 82 15.57 3.87 3.62
N VAL A 83 16.24 3.90 4.77
CA VAL A 83 15.60 3.76 6.08
C VAL A 83 15.74 5.09 6.81
N ILE A 84 14.61 5.67 7.18
CA ILE A 84 14.51 6.95 7.87
C ILE A 84 14.09 6.70 9.31
N SER A 85 14.84 7.29 10.24
CA SER A 85 14.57 7.19 11.67
C SER A 85 13.48 8.18 12.09
N GLY A 86 12.76 7.89 13.17
CA GLY A 86 11.66 8.73 13.63
C GLY A 86 12.02 10.19 13.88
N SER A 87 13.22 10.48 14.38
CA SER A 87 13.68 11.86 14.57
C SER A 87 13.75 12.65 13.28
N ASP A 88 14.10 12.01 12.16
CA ASP A 88 14.15 12.65 10.85
C ASP A 88 12.75 12.77 10.21
N LEU A 89 11.77 12.00 10.70
CA LEU A 89 10.36 12.11 10.30
C LEU A 89 9.67 13.30 10.97
N GLU A 90 10.14 13.75 12.14
CA GLU A 90 9.54 14.86 12.89
C GLU A 90 9.51 16.17 12.08
N GLU A 91 10.48 16.40 11.20
CA GLU A 91 10.54 17.60 10.35
C GLU A 91 9.46 17.63 9.25
N HIS A 92 8.81 16.49 8.98
CA HIS A 92 7.81 16.30 7.91
C HIS A 92 6.42 15.93 8.44
N MET A 93 6.14 16.28 9.70
CA MET A 93 4.93 15.88 10.42
C MET A 93 3.62 16.35 9.81
N ASP A 94 3.61 17.52 9.20
CA ASP A 94 2.46 18.06 8.51
C ASP A 94 1.98 17.14 7.38
N LEU A 95 2.89 16.47 6.68
CA LEU A 95 2.56 15.49 5.65
C LEU A 95 1.97 14.21 6.24
N PHE A 96 2.52 13.74 7.37
CA PHE A 96 2.01 12.56 8.07
C PHE A 96 0.63 12.79 8.72
N GLU A 97 0.31 14.00 9.15
CA GLU A 97 -1.04 14.36 9.60
C GLU A 97 -2.05 14.46 8.46
N GLN A 98 -1.60 14.79 7.24
CA GLN A 98 -2.47 14.90 6.08
C GLN A 98 -2.87 13.52 5.55
N ILE A 99 -1.93 12.59 5.49
CA ILE A 99 -2.18 11.22 5.02
C ILE A 99 -3.20 10.48 5.90
N THR A 100 -3.25 10.74 7.22
CA THR A 100 -4.26 10.14 8.12
C THR A 100 -5.67 10.71 7.94
N LYS A 101 -5.81 11.85 7.25
CA LYS A 101 -7.10 12.52 6.98
C LYS A 101 -7.62 12.24 5.57
N VAL A 102 -6.91 11.45 4.76
CA VAL A 102 -7.34 11.15 3.39
C VAL A 102 -8.46 10.12 3.38
N ASP A 103 -9.55 10.49 2.73
CA ASP A 103 -10.60 9.54 2.38
C ASP A 103 -10.09 8.56 1.33
N LEU A 104 -9.93 7.30 1.73
CA LEU A 104 -9.59 6.21 0.83
C LEU A 104 -10.80 5.89 -0.05
N ILE A 105 -10.65 6.03 -1.36
CA ILE A 105 -11.67 5.68 -2.33
C ILE A 105 -11.21 4.41 -3.05
N PRO A 106 -11.74 3.22 -2.69
CA PRO A 106 -11.38 1.97 -3.36
C PRO A 106 -11.70 2.03 -4.86
N VAL A 107 -10.83 1.42 -5.68
CA VAL A 107 -11.12 1.29 -7.11
C VAL A 107 -12.13 0.16 -7.35
N LYS A 108 -13.02 0.34 -8.33
CA LYS A 108 -14.05 -0.67 -8.65
C LYS A 108 -13.48 -1.92 -9.33
N ILE A 109 -12.44 -1.75 -10.14
CA ILE A 109 -11.81 -2.83 -10.90
C ILE A 109 -10.36 -2.86 -10.48
N LYS A 110 -9.96 -3.94 -9.79
CA LYS A 110 -8.59 -4.11 -9.32
C LYS A 110 -7.65 -4.22 -10.51
N SER A 111 -6.57 -3.45 -10.50
CA SER A 111 -5.46 -3.55 -11.41
C SER A 111 -4.35 -4.43 -10.83
N ARG A 112 -3.35 -4.74 -11.65
CA ARG A 112 -2.13 -5.38 -11.17
C ARG A 112 -1.21 -4.30 -10.62
N VAL A 113 -0.61 -4.58 -9.47
CA VAL A 113 0.48 -3.77 -8.92
C VAL A 113 1.63 -3.75 -9.94
N ASN A 114 2.18 -2.56 -10.19
CA ASN A 114 3.43 -2.36 -10.93
C ASN A 114 4.38 -1.53 -10.06
N ALA A 115 4.76 -2.10 -8.91
CA ALA A 115 5.49 -1.41 -7.86
C ALA A 115 6.83 -0.90 -8.38
N ARG A 116 7.00 0.42 -8.36
CA ARG A 116 8.30 1.07 -8.62
C ARG A 116 8.79 1.89 -7.44
N LEU A 117 7.87 2.20 -6.55
CA LEU A 117 8.09 2.87 -5.28
C LEU A 117 7.19 2.17 -4.27
N TYR A 118 7.79 1.67 -3.21
CA TYR A 118 7.14 0.99 -2.12
C TYR A 118 7.70 1.55 -0.82
N TYR A 119 6.86 1.88 0.13
CA TYR A 119 7.33 2.26 1.45
C TYR A 119 6.42 1.70 2.52
N PHE A 120 6.96 1.60 3.73
CA PHE A 120 6.17 1.22 4.89
C PHE A 120 6.68 1.88 6.15
N PHE A 121 5.74 2.08 7.06
CA PHE A 121 6.00 2.44 8.44
C PHE A 121 6.06 1.18 9.29
N GLU A 122 7.01 1.14 10.21
CA GLU A 122 7.16 0.06 11.18
C GLU A 122 7.42 0.63 12.57
N ILE A 123 6.99 -0.12 13.60
CA ILE A 123 7.28 0.18 15.00
C ILE A 123 8.28 -0.87 15.51
N GLU A 124 9.32 -0.42 16.23
CA GLU A 124 10.35 -1.27 16.86
C GLU A 124 11.01 -2.27 15.89
N LYS A 125 11.00 -2.00 14.57
CA LYS A 125 11.52 -2.90 13.52
C LYS A 125 10.89 -4.30 13.50
N LYS A 126 9.65 -4.45 13.97
CA LYS A 126 8.95 -5.75 14.07
C LYS A 126 7.66 -5.79 13.26
N ASP A 127 6.82 -4.78 13.43
CA ASP A 127 5.47 -4.79 12.89
C ASP A 127 5.26 -3.64 11.91
N LYS A 128 5.02 -3.99 10.64
CA LYS A 128 4.56 -3.04 9.62
C LYS A 128 3.15 -2.57 9.98
N ILE A 129 2.97 -1.26 10.14
CA ILE A 129 1.68 -0.67 10.48
C ILE A 129 0.92 -0.18 9.26
N LEU A 130 1.65 0.35 8.28
CA LEU A 130 1.09 0.89 7.04
C LEU A 130 2.12 0.70 5.95
N ASP A 131 1.74 0.05 4.86
CA ASP A 131 2.54 -0.07 3.66
C ASP A 131 1.81 0.51 2.46
N VAL A 132 2.58 1.11 1.56
CA VAL A 132 2.08 1.77 0.37
C VAL A 132 2.94 1.37 -0.81
N ALA A 133 2.33 0.70 -1.79
CA ALA A 133 2.93 0.41 -3.07
C ALA A 133 2.33 1.34 -4.13
N MET A 134 3.19 2.04 -4.86
CA MET A 134 2.77 3.00 -5.86
C MET A 134 3.05 2.53 -7.28
N TRP A 135 2.13 2.99 -8.12
CA TRP A 135 2.02 2.83 -9.56
C TRP A 135 1.36 1.49 -9.92
N GLY A 136 0.02 1.53 -9.94
CA GLY A 136 -0.84 0.59 -10.67
C GLY A 136 -1.34 1.19 -11.98
N LYS A 137 -2.48 0.69 -12.47
CA LYS A 137 -3.17 1.30 -13.62
C LYS A 137 -3.78 2.66 -13.22
N ASP A 138 -3.75 3.65 -14.10
CA ASP A 138 -4.39 4.96 -13.91
C ASP A 138 -3.92 5.69 -12.62
N SER A 139 -2.64 5.56 -12.27
CA SER A 139 -2.04 6.14 -11.05
C SER A 139 -2.69 5.68 -9.74
N SER A 140 -3.26 4.46 -9.71
CA SER A 140 -3.73 3.86 -8.47
C SER A 140 -2.58 3.58 -7.49
N VAL A 141 -2.94 3.58 -6.21
CA VAL A 141 -2.03 3.33 -5.08
C VAL A 141 -2.59 2.15 -4.30
N PHE A 142 -1.71 1.28 -3.79
CA PHE A 142 -2.08 0.14 -2.97
C PHE A 142 -1.64 0.40 -1.55
N ILE A 143 -2.57 0.36 -0.61
CA ILE A 143 -2.33 0.65 0.81
C ILE A 143 -2.72 -0.59 1.60
N ASN A 144 -1.77 -1.22 2.30
CA ASN A 144 -1.98 -2.52 2.96
C ASN A 144 -2.65 -3.56 2.03
N GLY A 145 -2.33 -3.51 0.72
CA GLY A 145 -2.92 -4.35 -0.32
C GLY A 145 -4.33 -3.95 -0.82
N LEU A 146 -4.92 -2.87 -0.30
CA LEU A 146 -6.13 -2.26 -0.85
C LEU A 146 -5.78 -1.26 -1.95
N GLU A 147 -6.32 -1.46 -3.15
CA GLU A 147 -6.15 -0.50 -4.24
C GLU A 147 -7.15 0.66 -4.13
N VAL A 148 -6.61 1.87 -4.05
CA VAL A 148 -7.34 3.13 -3.94
C VAL A 148 -7.01 4.06 -5.10
N LYS A 149 -7.90 5.00 -5.37
CA LYS A 149 -7.62 6.09 -6.30
C LYS A 149 -6.41 6.90 -5.81
N GLY A 150 -5.48 7.19 -6.71
CA GLY A 150 -4.28 7.96 -6.38
C GLY A 150 -4.59 9.33 -5.78
N ASN A 151 -3.83 9.69 -4.76
CA ASN A 151 -3.77 11.01 -4.14
C ASN A 151 -2.28 11.41 -4.06
N SER A 152 -1.95 12.67 -4.36
CA SER A 152 -0.55 13.12 -4.36
C SER A 152 0.12 12.95 -3.00
N ILE A 153 -0.65 13.01 -1.90
CA ILE A 153 -0.07 12.93 -0.55
C ILE A 153 0.77 11.66 -0.34
N PHE A 154 0.36 10.54 -0.94
CA PHE A 154 1.08 9.26 -0.83
C PHE A 154 2.46 9.32 -1.45
N TYR A 155 2.65 10.20 -2.42
CA TYR A 155 3.93 10.49 -3.03
C TYR A 155 4.66 11.61 -2.29
N ASP A 156 3.94 12.66 -1.91
CA ASP A 156 4.49 13.83 -1.21
C ASP A 156 5.16 13.44 0.12
N ILE A 157 4.66 12.41 0.83
CA ILE A 157 5.25 11.98 2.11
C ILE A 157 6.66 11.38 1.97
N VAL A 158 7.00 10.81 0.81
CA VAL A 158 8.31 10.18 0.57
C VAL A 158 9.25 11.07 -0.22
N MET A 159 8.71 12.06 -0.93
CA MET A 159 9.47 12.96 -1.79
C MET A 159 10.63 13.68 -1.09
N PRO A 160 10.55 14.14 0.18
CA PRO A 160 11.68 14.76 0.88
C PRO A 160 12.90 13.86 1.01
N PHE A 161 12.70 12.53 1.02
CA PHE A 161 13.75 11.54 1.28
C PHE A 161 14.32 10.92 0.00
N LEU A 162 13.66 11.11 -1.15
CA LEU A 162 14.11 10.53 -2.41
C LEU A 162 15.27 11.33 -3.00
N PRO A 163 16.32 10.66 -3.54
CA PRO A 163 17.41 11.33 -4.20
C PRO A 163 16.94 11.89 -5.54
N THR A 164 16.94 13.23 -5.64
CA THR A 164 17.04 14.03 -6.88
C THR A 164 15.79 14.17 -7.77
N ASP A 165 15.89 15.12 -8.71
CA ASP A 165 14.82 15.70 -9.54
C ASP A 165 14.15 14.73 -10.55
N GLU A 166 14.69 13.53 -10.75
CA GLU A 166 14.08 12.48 -11.58
C GLU A 166 12.69 12.09 -11.05
N PHE A 167 12.54 12.02 -9.73
CA PHE A 167 11.26 11.75 -9.11
C PHE A 167 10.33 12.97 -9.23
N LYS A 168 10.86 14.20 -9.09
CA LYS A 168 10.08 15.45 -9.23
C LYS A 168 9.57 15.72 -10.65
N THR A 169 10.23 15.19 -11.68
CA THR A 169 9.85 15.35 -13.09
C THR A 169 8.91 14.25 -13.57
N TYR A 170 8.83 13.13 -12.85
CA TYR A 170 7.92 12.01 -13.08
C TYR A 170 7.00 11.70 -11.88
N PRO A 171 6.31 12.68 -11.26
CA PRO A 171 5.48 12.45 -10.07
C PRO A 171 4.23 11.61 -10.36
N TYR A 172 3.84 11.51 -11.63
CA TYR A 172 2.67 10.76 -12.08
C TYR A 172 3.11 9.83 -13.20
N GLY A 173 3.39 8.57 -12.85
CA GLY A 173 3.86 7.56 -13.79
C GLY A 173 3.04 7.56 -15.09
N ILE A 174 3.74 7.80 -16.21
CA ILE A 174 3.35 7.52 -17.60
C ILE A 174 1.93 8.00 -17.99
N LYS A 175 1.88 9.14 -18.71
CA LYS A 175 0.72 9.53 -19.53
C LYS A 175 0.36 8.46 -20.57
#